data_AF-A0A8B7E710-F1
#
_entry.id   AF-A0A8B7E710-F1
#
_cell.length_a   1.000
_cell.length_b   1.000
_cell.length_c   1.000
_cell.angle_alpha   90.00
_cell.angle_beta   90.00
_cell.angle_gamma   90.00
#
_symmetry.space_group_name_H-M   'P 1'
#
loop_
_entity.id
_entity.type
_entity.pdbx_description
1 polymer ?
#
loop_
_entity_poly.entity_id
_entity_poly.type
_entity_poly.pdbx_seq_one_letter_code
_entity_poly.pdbx_strand_id
1 'polypeptide(L)'
;MGINIENCVGNSTEGAANMQGQYSGFTKWLSEASPNQVHVWCYAHVLNLVLVDTTQTTKAAISIFQLINKCAVFLHESYTRMDLWASKQSNNRRLNVIGETRWWAKDHALKKIFGSFNNPSTSLYIKLIETLQELASSEDFNPTVRDTAQTLLDKWISFETILTVQVFLRIFQHTASLSKYLQTSAMDVLKAYRNVDCTIKVLRDVSRDFDGINASAKKFVEWANNSLENLKIDVTVEAALPDKRVCVPKAMSGERRTHEAVGDRAIDCYRITVHNWLWKK
;
A
#
# COMPACT_ATOMS: atom_id res chain seq x y z
N MET A 1 -11.45 25.23 -32.36
CA MET A 1 -12.60 24.32 -32.57
C MET A 1 -13.83 25.20 -32.62
N GLY A 2 -14.49 25.37 -33.77
CA GLY A 2 -15.68 26.22 -33.94
C GLY A 2 -16.95 25.63 -33.32
N ILE A 3 -16.86 25.13 -32.09
CA ILE A 3 -17.99 24.56 -31.35
C ILE A 3 -18.73 25.72 -30.68
N ASN A 4 -20.03 25.86 -30.93
CA ASN A 4 -20.85 26.81 -30.18
C ASN A 4 -21.02 26.28 -28.75
N ILE A 5 -20.52 27.04 -27.79
CA ILE A 5 -20.52 26.70 -26.36
C ILE A 5 -21.95 26.56 -25.82
N GLU A 6 -22.90 27.34 -26.34
CA GLU A 6 -24.31 27.27 -25.93
C GLU A 6 -24.92 25.88 -26.20
N ASN A 7 -24.41 25.18 -27.21
CA ASN A 7 -24.84 23.83 -27.60
C ASN A 7 -24.15 22.71 -26.81
N CYS A 8 -23.28 23.03 -25.84
CA CYS A 8 -22.65 22.03 -24.99
C CYS A 8 -23.68 21.43 -24.02
N VAL A 9 -24.00 20.15 -24.18
CA VAL A 9 -24.98 19.46 -23.32
C VAL A 9 -24.40 18.78 -22.09
N GLY A 10 -23.07 18.65 -22.01
CA GLY A 10 -22.43 17.98 -20.89
C GLY A 10 -20.91 18.12 -20.86
N ASN A 11 -20.33 17.97 -19.68
CA ASN A 11 -18.90 17.97 -19.47
C ASN A 11 -18.50 17.01 -18.33
N SER A 12 -17.29 16.47 -18.45
CA SER A 12 -16.68 15.60 -17.45
C SER A 12 -15.28 16.08 -17.12
N THR A 13 -15.06 16.46 -15.86
CA THR A 13 -13.82 17.10 -15.42
C THR A 13 -13.34 16.53 -14.09
N GLU A 14 -12.04 16.71 -13.81
CA GLU A 14 -11.46 16.35 -12.51
C GLU A 14 -11.67 17.45 -11.45
N GLY A 15 -11.46 17.11 -10.18
CA GLY A 15 -11.62 18.02 -9.03
C GLY A 15 -10.50 19.06 -8.87
N ALA A 16 -9.70 19.32 -9.90
CA ALA A 16 -8.65 20.34 -9.84
C ALA A 16 -9.27 21.72 -9.59
N ALA A 17 -8.59 22.59 -8.83
CA ALA A 17 -9.13 23.90 -8.41
C ALA A 17 -9.56 24.78 -9.60
N ASN A 18 -8.83 24.69 -10.70
CA ASN A 18 -9.07 25.35 -11.98
C ASN A 18 -10.27 24.76 -12.76
N MET A 19 -10.71 23.54 -12.43
CA MET A 19 -11.88 22.89 -13.03
C MET A 19 -13.15 23.03 -12.16
N GLN A 20 -13.00 22.94 -10.83
CA GLN A 20 -14.09 22.98 -9.84
C GLN A 20 -14.35 24.39 -9.25
N GLY A 21 -13.46 25.36 -9.46
CA GLY A 21 -13.50 26.66 -8.79
C GLY A 21 -14.86 27.36 -8.85
N GLN A 22 -15.43 27.70 -7.69
CA GLN A 22 -16.71 28.41 -7.56
C GLN A 22 -16.69 29.82 -8.14
N TYR A 23 -15.51 30.41 -8.35
CA TYR A 23 -15.38 31.77 -8.88
C TYR A 23 -14.87 31.80 -10.31
N SER A 24 -13.87 30.98 -10.63
CA SER A 24 -13.15 31.01 -11.91
C SER A 24 -12.86 29.60 -12.48
N GLY A 25 -13.61 28.59 -12.05
CA GLY A 25 -13.45 27.22 -12.55
C GLY A 25 -14.09 27.03 -13.93
N PHE A 26 -13.51 26.14 -14.74
CA PHE A 26 -14.05 25.77 -16.06
C PHE A 26 -15.52 25.33 -15.99
N THR A 27 -15.87 24.49 -15.01
CA THR A 27 -17.25 23.98 -14.88
C THR A 27 -18.25 25.11 -14.64
N LYS A 28 -17.85 26.14 -13.88
CA LYS A 28 -18.68 27.33 -13.65
C LYS A 28 -18.83 28.14 -14.93
N TRP A 29 -17.72 28.47 -15.58
CA TRP A 29 -17.73 29.22 -16.85
C TRP A 29 -18.63 28.55 -17.89
N LEU A 30 -18.54 27.22 -18.00
CA LEU A 30 -19.37 26.46 -18.94
C LEU A 30 -20.84 26.43 -18.52
N SER A 31 -21.14 26.39 -17.21
CA SER A 31 -22.52 26.46 -16.71
C SER A 31 -23.14 27.85 -16.91
N GLU A 32 -22.34 28.92 -16.90
CA GLU A 32 -22.81 30.28 -17.23
C GLU A 32 -23.10 30.42 -18.72
N ALA A 33 -22.27 29.82 -19.58
CA ALA A 33 -22.45 29.86 -21.04
C ALA A 33 -23.50 28.87 -21.57
N SER A 34 -23.68 27.71 -20.92
CA SER A 34 -24.71 26.73 -21.24
C SER A 34 -25.36 26.18 -19.95
N PRO A 35 -26.44 26.83 -19.48
CA PRO A 35 -27.08 26.50 -18.20
C PRO A 35 -27.67 25.09 -18.11
N ASN A 36 -27.97 24.47 -19.25
CA ASN A 36 -28.58 23.13 -19.32
C ASN A 36 -27.55 22.01 -19.37
N GLN A 37 -26.25 22.33 -19.33
CA GLN A 37 -25.22 21.32 -19.45
C GLN A 37 -25.12 20.46 -18.18
N VAL A 38 -24.94 19.16 -18.34
CA VAL A 38 -24.78 18.23 -17.21
C VAL A 38 -23.31 18.04 -16.88
N HIS A 39 -22.92 18.34 -15.64
CA HIS A 39 -21.58 18.04 -15.14
C HIS A 39 -21.50 16.65 -14.51
N VAL A 40 -20.48 15.89 -14.86
CA VAL A 40 -20.16 14.59 -14.27
C VAL A 40 -18.72 14.60 -13.77
N TRP A 41 -18.48 14.15 -12.55
CA TRP A 41 -17.12 14.00 -12.03
C TRP A 41 -16.37 12.85 -12.72
N CYS A 42 -15.08 13.04 -12.94
CA CYS A 42 -14.22 11.97 -13.43
C CYS A 42 -14.10 10.83 -12.38
N TYR A 43 -14.82 9.73 -12.59
CA TYR A 43 -14.80 8.58 -11.68
C TYR A 43 -13.41 7.95 -11.50
N ALA A 44 -12.56 7.98 -12.54
CA ALA A 44 -11.19 7.54 -12.43
C ALA A 44 -10.37 8.42 -11.46
N HIS A 45 -10.63 9.73 -11.46
CA HIS A 45 -10.01 10.67 -10.52
C HIS A 45 -10.55 10.47 -9.10
N VAL A 46 -11.87 10.30 -8.93
CA VAL A 46 -12.47 10.00 -7.63
C VAL A 46 -11.88 8.71 -7.03
N LEU A 47 -11.75 7.65 -7.83
CA LEU A 47 -11.11 6.42 -7.39
C LEU A 47 -9.64 6.65 -6.99
N ASN A 48 -8.90 7.48 -7.72
CA ASN A 48 -7.53 7.83 -7.34
C ASN A 48 -7.47 8.52 -5.98
N LEU A 49 -8.36 9.49 -5.71
CA LEU A 49 -8.42 10.17 -4.42
C LEU A 49 -8.69 9.19 -3.26
N VAL A 50 -9.69 8.33 -3.40
CA VAL A 50 -10.01 7.32 -2.37
C VAL A 50 -8.83 6.40 -2.10
N LEU A 51 -8.14 5.93 -3.15
CA LEU A 51 -7.00 5.02 -2.98
C LEU A 51 -5.77 5.73 -2.41
N VAL A 52 -5.50 6.98 -2.80
CA VAL A 52 -4.42 7.77 -2.19
C VAL A 52 -4.69 7.99 -0.71
N ASP A 53 -5.91 8.38 -0.34
CA ASP A 53 -6.31 8.58 1.06
C ASP A 53 -6.22 7.28 1.88
N THR A 54 -6.65 6.15 1.30
CA THR A 54 -6.53 4.82 1.92
C THR A 54 -5.08 4.48 2.30
N THR A 55 -4.11 4.88 1.47
CA THR A 55 -2.68 4.64 1.77
C THR A 55 -2.12 5.54 2.88
N GLN A 56 -2.89 6.52 3.34
CA GLN A 56 -2.53 7.49 4.37
C GLN A 56 -3.41 7.36 5.63
N THR A 57 -4.38 6.45 5.65
CA THR A 57 -5.35 6.33 6.76
C THR A 57 -4.74 5.78 8.04
N THR A 58 -3.79 4.84 7.95
CA THR A 58 -3.23 4.17 9.13
C THR A 58 -1.71 4.37 9.22
N LYS A 59 -1.18 4.33 10.45
CA LYS A 59 0.27 4.44 10.67
C LYS A 59 1.05 3.35 9.92
N ALA A 60 0.55 2.12 9.93
CA ALA A 60 1.14 1.01 9.19
C ALA A 60 1.15 1.27 7.68
N ALA A 61 0.04 1.74 7.11
CA ALA A 61 -0.04 2.12 5.69
C ALA A 61 0.96 3.23 5.33
N ILE A 62 0.97 4.32 6.10
CA ILE A 62 1.92 5.43 5.89
C ILE A 62 3.35 4.89 5.96
N SER A 63 3.64 4.06 6.97
CA SER A 63 4.98 3.53 7.22
C SER A 63 5.48 2.67 6.05
N ILE A 64 4.64 1.81 5.45
CA ILE A 64 5.08 0.99 4.31
C ILE A 64 5.37 1.83 3.06
N PHE A 65 4.53 2.83 2.74
CA PHE A 65 4.74 3.64 1.53
C PHE A 65 5.90 4.62 1.70
N GLN A 66 6.10 5.15 2.91
CA GLN A 66 7.30 5.90 3.25
C GLN A 66 8.55 5.03 3.22
N LEU A 67 8.49 3.78 3.70
CA LEU A 67 9.61 2.84 3.65
C LEU A 67 10.04 2.57 2.21
N ILE A 68 9.08 2.27 1.32
CA ILE A 68 9.36 2.08 -0.11
C ILE A 68 10.03 3.32 -0.71
N ASN A 69 9.48 4.50 -0.44
CA ASN A 69 10.02 5.75 -0.99
C ASN A 69 11.42 6.07 -0.45
N LYS A 70 11.62 5.96 0.87
CA LYS A 70 12.92 6.18 1.53
C LYS A 70 13.97 5.23 0.98
N CYS A 71 13.62 3.96 0.79
CA CYS A 71 14.55 2.97 0.24
C CYS A 71 14.91 3.27 -1.21
N ALA A 72 13.95 3.67 -2.04
CA ALA A 72 14.21 4.08 -3.41
C ALA A 72 15.13 5.31 -3.47
N VAL A 73 14.82 6.36 -2.70
CA VAL A 73 15.65 7.58 -2.63
C VAL A 73 17.05 7.26 -2.13
N PHE A 74 17.17 6.48 -1.06
CA PHE A 74 18.46 6.06 -0.48
C PHE A 74 19.37 5.39 -1.52
N LEU A 75 18.85 4.45 -2.30
CA LEU A 75 19.64 3.80 -3.36
C LEU A 75 19.99 4.78 -4.50
N HIS A 76 19.06 5.67 -4.87
CA HIS A 76 19.24 6.59 -6.00
C HIS A 76 20.21 7.74 -5.72
N GLU A 77 20.39 8.13 -4.47
CA GLU A 77 21.24 9.26 -4.05
C GLU A 77 22.74 9.00 -4.22
N SER A 78 23.18 7.75 -4.41
CA SER A 78 24.59 7.42 -4.65
C SER A 78 24.75 6.47 -5.82
N TYR A 79 25.68 6.79 -6.72
CA TYR A 79 26.02 5.91 -7.83
C TYR A 79 26.59 4.57 -7.33
N THR A 80 27.37 4.54 -6.24
CA THR A 80 27.93 3.29 -5.69
C THR A 80 26.84 2.38 -5.14
N ARG A 81 25.85 2.94 -4.43
CA ARG A 81 24.71 2.19 -3.90
C ARG A 81 23.81 1.69 -5.03
N MET A 82 23.61 2.53 -6.05
CA MET A 82 22.85 2.18 -7.23
C MET A 82 23.54 1.10 -8.07
N ASP A 83 24.87 1.12 -8.16
CA ASP A 83 25.68 0.11 -8.85
C ASP A 83 25.65 -1.23 -8.12
N LEU A 84 25.76 -1.21 -6.78
CA LEU A 84 25.55 -2.40 -5.97
C LEU A 84 24.15 -2.98 -6.16
N TRP A 85 23.10 -2.15 -6.11
CA TRP A 85 21.76 -2.62 -6.43
C TRP A 85 21.69 -3.22 -7.85
N ALA A 86 22.31 -2.56 -8.83
CA ALA A 86 22.30 -3.00 -10.20
C ALA A 86 22.97 -4.37 -10.38
N SER A 87 24.03 -4.66 -9.62
CA SER A 87 24.75 -5.95 -9.67
C SER A 87 23.91 -7.12 -9.14
N LYS A 88 22.97 -6.88 -8.22
CA LYS A 88 22.12 -7.92 -7.60
C LYS A 88 20.85 -8.24 -8.37
N GLN A 89 20.39 -7.36 -9.26
CA GLN A 89 19.20 -7.59 -10.07
C GLN A 89 19.52 -7.78 -11.54
N SER A 90 18.72 -8.59 -12.24
CA SER A 90 18.76 -8.66 -13.69
C SER A 90 17.83 -7.61 -14.30
N ASN A 91 18.32 -6.88 -15.31
CA ASN A 91 17.59 -5.92 -16.17
C ASN A 91 17.50 -4.44 -15.71
N ASN A 92 18.45 -3.93 -14.92
CA ASN A 92 18.52 -2.53 -14.48
C ASN A 92 17.20 -1.96 -13.93
N ARG A 93 16.43 -2.80 -13.22
CA ARG A 93 15.14 -2.43 -12.64
C ARG A 93 15.37 -1.53 -11.42
N ARG A 94 15.32 -0.22 -11.62
CA ARG A 94 15.38 0.79 -10.52
C ARG A 94 14.14 0.74 -9.64
N LEU A 95 14.26 0.95 -8.32
CA LEU A 95 13.08 1.10 -7.49
C LEU A 95 12.29 2.36 -7.89
N ASN A 96 10.98 2.30 -7.72
CA ASN A 96 10.10 3.41 -8.07
C ASN A 96 10.03 4.38 -6.89
N VAL A 97 10.45 5.63 -7.11
CA VAL A 97 10.13 6.74 -6.20
C VAL A 97 8.62 6.97 -6.29
N ILE A 98 7.96 7.00 -5.14
CA ILE A 98 6.51 7.11 -5.08
C ILE A 98 6.15 8.59 -4.90
N GLY A 99 5.42 9.15 -5.88
CA GLY A 99 4.80 10.46 -5.73
C GLY A 99 3.50 10.39 -4.91
N GLU A 100 3.14 11.49 -4.25
CA GLU A 100 1.94 11.56 -3.41
C GLU A 100 0.63 11.41 -4.20
N THR A 101 0.61 11.89 -5.45
CA THR A 101 -0.63 12.14 -6.20
C THR A 101 -1.24 10.94 -6.93
N ARG A 102 -0.50 9.84 -7.15
CA ARG A 102 -0.93 8.74 -8.03
C ARG A 102 -0.89 7.38 -7.34
N TRP A 103 -2.07 6.82 -7.08
CA TRP A 103 -2.20 5.50 -6.44
C TRP A 103 -1.56 4.37 -7.27
N TRP A 104 -1.59 4.45 -8.61
CA TRP A 104 -1.03 3.39 -9.46
C TRP A 104 0.49 3.27 -9.34
N ALA A 105 1.19 4.36 -9.00
CA ALA A 105 2.63 4.32 -8.74
C ALA A 105 2.93 3.53 -7.46
N LYS A 106 2.06 3.66 -6.44
CA LYS A 106 2.10 2.89 -5.19
C LYS A 106 1.87 1.40 -5.44
N ASP A 107 0.85 1.05 -6.23
CA ASP A 107 0.59 -0.34 -6.64
C ASP A 107 1.77 -0.94 -7.42
N HIS A 108 2.31 -0.19 -8.39
CA HIS A 108 3.43 -0.66 -9.19
C HIS A 108 4.70 -0.87 -8.34
N ALA A 109 5.00 0.04 -7.42
CA ALA A 109 6.14 -0.07 -6.52
C ALA A 109 6.00 -1.29 -5.58
N LEU A 110 4.82 -1.50 -5.00
CA LEU A 110 4.54 -2.68 -4.18
C LEU A 110 4.71 -3.97 -4.97
N LYS A 111 4.09 -4.09 -6.14
CA LYS A 111 4.19 -5.29 -6.99
C LYS A 111 5.62 -5.55 -7.46
N LYS A 112 6.40 -4.51 -7.69
CA LYS A 112 7.80 -4.63 -8.07
C LYS A 112 8.66 -5.21 -6.95
N ILE A 113 8.42 -4.76 -5.72
CA ILE A 113 9.20 -5.22 -4.56
C ILE A 113 8.71 -6.58 -4.09
N PHE A 114 7.40 -6.80 -3.92
CA PHE A 114 6.82 -7.98 -3.28
C PHE A 114 6.19 -9.01 -4.23
N GLY A 115 6.04 -8.67 -5.51
CA GLY A 115 5.28 -9.50 -6.45
C GLY A 115 3.77 -9.28 -6.34
N SER A 116 2.99 -10.19 -6.93
CA SER A 116 1.54 -10.14 -6.83
C SER A 116 1.05 -10.85 -5.56
N PHE A 117 -0.19 -10.58 -5.15
CA PHE A 117 -0.80 -11.28 -4.01
C PHE A 117 -0.69 -12.81 -4.20
N ASN A 118 -0.15 -13.51 -3.20
CA ASN A 118 0.17 -14.95 -3.24
C ASN A 118 1.13 -15.41 -4.36
N ASN A 119 1.85 -14.51 -5.01
CA ASN A 119 2.82 -14.86 -6.04
C ASN A 119 4.08 -13.97 -5.98
N PRO A 120 5.06 -14.35 -5.14
CA PRO A 120 6.30 -13.59 -4.94
C PRO A 120 7.37 -13.87 -6.02
N SER A 121 7.13 -14.75 -6.99
CA SER A 121 8.14 -15.20 -7.96
C SER A 121 8.77 -14.07 -8.80
N THR A 122 8.02 -12.99 -9.07
CA THR A 122 8.47 -11.83 -9.87
C THR A 122 9.05 -10.69 -9.04
N SER A 123 9.15 -10.90 -7.72
CA SER A 123 9.50 -9.90 -6.73
C SER A 123 11.00 -9.59 -6.72
N LEU A 124 11.33 -8.36 -6.32
CA LEU A 124 12.72 -7.93 -6.07
C LEU A 124 13.08 -7.98 -4.59
N TYR A 125 12.17 -8.47 -3.72
CA TYR A 125 12.31 -8.45 -2.27
C TYR A 125 13.63 -9.05 -1.80
N ILE A 126 13.98 -10.26 -2.27
CA ILE A 126 15.22 -10.93 -1.86
C ILE A 126 16.47 -10.12 -2.25
N LYS A 127 16.47 -9.52 -3.44
CA LYS A 127 17.60 -8.72 -3.95
C LYS A 127 17.72 -7.43 -3.15
N LEU A 128 16.59 -6.89 -2.69
CA LEU A 128 16.54 -5.73 -1.81
C LEU A 128 17.13 -6.03 -0.44
N ILE A 129 16.73 -7.13 0.18
CA ILE A 129 17.28 -7.58 1.46
C ILE A 129 18.79 -7.82 1.34
N GLU A 130 19.24 -8.51 0.30
CA GLU A 130 20.66 -8.76 0.02
C GLU A 130 21.45 -7.44 -0.11
N THR A 131 20.93 -6.49 -0.91
CA THR A 131 21.56 -5.19 -1.12
C THR A 131 21.67 -4.40 0.18
N LEU A 132 20.60 -4.36 0.98
CA LEU A 132 20.58 -3.62 2.24
C LEU A 132 21.50 -4.24 3.29
N GLN A 133 21.57 -5.57 3.35
CA GLN A 133 22.54 -6.27 4.19
C GLN A 133 23.96 -5.83 3.79
N GLU A 134 24.33 -5.99 2.53
CA GLU A 134 25.70 -5.69 2.08
C GLU A 134 26.09 -4.23 2.33
N LEU A 135 25.15 -3.29 2.15
CA LEU A 135 25.34 -1.88 2.52
C LEU A 135 25.53 -1.64 4.02
N ALA A 136 24.91 -2.46 4.89
CA ALA A 136 25.06 -2.34 6.33
C ALA A 136 26.39 -2.94 6.83
N SER A 137 26.84 -4.03 6.21
CA SER A 137 28.02 -4.79 6.67
C SER A 137 29.34 -4.32 6.06
N SER A 138 29.36 -3.79 4.83
CA SER A 138 30.61 -3.38 4.17
C SER A 138 31.24 -2.16 4.86
N GLU A 139 32.54 -2.25 5.13
CA GLU A 139 33.36 -1.15 5.67
C GLU A 139 33.69 -0.07 4.63
N ASP A 140 33.42 -0.34 3.35
CA ASP A 140 33.63 0.63 2.26
C ASP A 140 32.65 1.81 2.32
N PHE A 141 31.55 1.65 3.06
CA PHE A 141 30.54 2.68 3.24
C PHE A 141 30.71 3.40 4.58
N ASN A 142 30.41 4.69 4.58
CA ASN A 142 30.48 5.49 5.81
C ASN A 142 29.47 4.99 6.88
N PRO A 143 29.72 5.26 8.17
CA PRO A 143 28.87 4.78 9.26
C PRO A 143 27.39 5.17 9.13
N THR A 144 27.09 6.35 8.62
CA THR A 144 25.70 6.84 8.44
C THR A 144 24.95 6.01 7.39
N VAL A 145 25.60 5.66 6.29
CA VAL A 145 25.02 4.81 5.24
C VAL A 145 24.74 3.42 5.79
N ARG A 146 25.68 2.86 6.56
CA ARG A 146 25.55 1.54 7.18
C ARG A 146 24.39 1.50 8.18
N ASP A 147 24.31 2.48 9.07
CA ASP A 147 23.21 2.61 10.04
C ASP A 147 21.84 2.82 9.36
N THR A 148 21.80 3.63 8.30
CA THR A 148 20.58 3.83 7.51
C THR A 148 20.15 2.54 6.81
N ALA A 149 21.09 1.81 6.22
CA ALA A 149 20.83 0.53 5.56
C ALA A 149 20.30 -0.52 6.56
N GLN A 150 20.91 -0.62 7.74
CA GLN A 150 20.45 -1.49 8.81
C GLN A 150 19.04 -1.12 9.28
N THR A 151 18.79 0.17 9.52
CA THR A 151 17.45 0.65 9.93
C THR A 151 16.38 0.35 8.89
N LEU A 152 16.71 0.51 7.60
CA LEU A 152 15.80 0.12 6.52
C LEU A 152 15.59 -1.39 6.52
N LEU A 153 16.65 -2.18 6.62
CA LEU A 153 16.61 -3.64 6.65
C LEU A 153 15.70 -4.16 7.76
N ASP A 154 15.85 -3.67 8.99
CA ASP A 154 15.03 -4.03 10.15
C ASP A 154 13.53 -3.79 9.89
N LYS A 155 13.19 -2.72 9.17
CA LYS A 155 11.80 -2.44 8.78
C LYS A 155 11.30 -3.35 7.67
N TRP A 156 12.15 -3.79 6.76
CA TRP A 156 11.78 -4.69 5.67
C TRP A 156 11.54 -6.13 6.11
N ILE A 157 12.23 -6.57 7.18
CA ILE A 157 12.11 -7.92 7.73
C ILE A 157 10.99 -8.06 8.77
N SER A 158 10.38 -6.94 9.18
CA SER A 158 9.30 -6.92 10.15
C SER A 158 8.02 -7.59 9.66
N PHE A 159 7.39 -8.42 10.49
CA PHE A 159 6.15 -9.11 10.12
C PHE A 159 4.98 -8.13 9.94
N GLU A 160 4.96 -7.02 10.69
CA GLU A 160 3.97 -5.94 10.52
C GLU A 160 4.03 -5.35 9.10
N THR A 161 5.24 -5.13 8.57
CA THR A 161 5.44 -4.68 7.19
C THR A 161 4.87 -5.69 6.20
N ILE A 162 5.22 -6.98 6.34
CA ILE A 162 4.74 -8.04 5.43
C ILE A 162 3.22 -8.16 5.47
N LEU A 163 2.62 -8.17 6.67
CA LEU A 163 1.17 -8.26 6.84
C LEU A 163 0.46 -7.08 6.18
N THR A 164 0.93 -5.85 6.43
CA THR A 164 0.35 -4.63 5.85
C THR A 164 0.47 -4.63 4.32
N VAL A 165 1.59 -5.08 3.78
CA VAL A 165 1.79 -5.23 2.34
C VAL A 165 0.79 -6.21 1.73
N GLN A 166 0.53 -7.36 2.36
CA GLN A 166 -0.45 -8.32 1.85
C GLN A 166 -1.87 -7.73 1.81
N VAL A 167 -2.25 -6.90 2.79
CA VAL A 167 -3.52 -6.15 2.78
C VAL A 167 -3.60 -5.25 1.54
N PHE A 168 -2.57 -4.42 1.30
CA PHE A 168 -2.58 -3.49 0.16
C PHE A 168 -2.48 -4.19 -1.20
N LEU A 169 -1.70 -5.26 -1.32
CA LEU A 169 -1.67 -6.08 -2.54
C LEU A 169 -3.05 -6.63 -2.87
N ARG A 170 -3.81 -7.07 -1.86
CA ARG A 170 -5.17 -7.57 -2.04
C ARG A 170 -6.15 -6.46 -2.45
N ILE A 171 -6.10 -5.30 -1.80
CA ILE A 171 -6.92 -4.13 -2.16
C ILE A 171 -6.64 -3.71 -3.60
N PHE A 172 -5.36 -3.52 -3.95
CA PHE A 172 -4.96 -3.04 -5.27
C PHE A 172 -5.21 -4.05 -6.39
N GLN A 173 -5.20 -5.35 -6.10
CA GLN A 173 -5.59 -6.37 -7.08
C GLN A 173 -7.01 -6.14 -7.62
N HIS A 174 -7.95 -5.77 -6.76
CA HIS A 174 -9.36 -5.57 -7.13
C HIS A 174 -9.64 -4.15 -7.65
N THR A 175 -8.90 -3.14 -7.19
CA THR A 175 -9.12 -1.75 -7.60
C THR A 175 -8.41 -1.40 -8.91
N ALA A 176 -7.32 -2.12 -9.25
CA ALA A 176 -6.59 -1.88 -10.48
C ALA A 176 -7.37 -2.24 -11.75
N SER A 177 -8.16 -3.32 -11.72
CA SER A 177 -9.02 -3.69 -12.85
C SER A 177 -10.11 -2.64 -13.07
N LEU A 178 -10.75 -2.18 -11.99
CA LEU A 178 -11.74 -1.11 -12.03
C LEU A 178 -11.13 0.19 -12.56
N SER A 179 -9.99 0.61 -12.03
CA SER A 179 -9.33 1.84 -12.47
C SER A 179 -8.95 1.81 -13.95
N LYS A 180 -8.45 0.68 -14.47
CA LYS A 180 -8.16 0.55 -15.90
C LYS A 180 -9.42 0.67 -16.75
N TYR A 181 -10.51 0.06 -16.31
CA TYR A 181 -11.80 0.12 -17.01
C TYR A 181 -12.35 1.56 -17.06
N LEU A 182 -12.31 2.28 -15.94
CA LEU A 182 -12.78 3.67 -15.85
C LEU A 182 -11.97 4.66 -16.71
N GLN A 183 -10.78 4.28 -17.16
CA GLN A 183 -9.92 5.09 -18.02
C GLN A 183 -10.05 4.73 -19.52
N THR A 184 -10.91 3.77 -19.88
CA THR A 184 -11.11 3.40 -21.28
C THR A 184 -11.99 4.43 -22.01
N SER A 185 -11.64 4.75 -23.27
CA SER A 185 -12.41 5.69 -24.09
C SER A 185 -13.80 5.18 -24.47
N ALA A 186 -13.97 3.85 -24.53
CA ALA A 186 -15.24 3.17 -24.84
C ALA A 186 -15.93 2.64 -23.57
N MET A 187 -15.83 3.35 -22.45
CA MET A 187 -16.45 2.95 -21.20
C MET A 187 -17.98 2.97 -21.30
N ASP A 188 -18.62 1.88 -20.87
CA ASP A 188 -20.07 1.78 -20.72
C ASP A 188 -20.44 2.10 -19.26
N VAL A 189 -21.34 3.06 -19.06
CA VAL A 189 -21.70 3.57 -17.72
C VAL A 189 -22.38 2.51 -16.86
N LEU A 190 -23.24 1.67 -17.44
CA LEU A 190 -23.91 0.59 -16.70
C LEU A 190 -22.92 -0.50 -16.27
N LYS A 191 -21.99 -0.84 -17.15
CA LYS A 191 -20.90 -1.77 -16.85
C LYS A 191 -19.93 -1.18 -15.83
N ALA A 192 -19.63 0.12 -15.90
CA ALA A 192 -18.83 0.82 -14.90
C ALA A 192 -19.49 0.73 -13.51
N TYR A 193 -20.79 1.02 -13.43
CA TYR A 193 -21.56 0.90 -12.19
C TYR A 193 -21.52 -0.53 -11.62
N ARG A 194 -21.75 -1.54 -12.46
CA ARG A 194 -21.66 -2.95 -12.05
C ARG A 194 -20.27 -3.34 -11.55
N ASN A 195 -19.22 -2.84 -12.21
CA ASN A 195 -17.84 -3.08 -11.78
C ASN A 195 -17.56 -2.42 -10.42
N VAL A 196 -18.05 -1.20 -10.20
CA VAL A 196 -17.92 -0.51 -8.89
C VAL A 196 -18.63 -1.32 -7.79
N ASP A 197 -19.89 -1.70 -8.01
CA ASP A 197 -20.67 -2.48 -7.03
C ASP A 197 -20.00 -3.84 -6.72
N CYS A 198 -19.48 -4.51 -7.75
CA CYS A 198 -18.72 -5.75 -7.59
C CYS A 198 -17.43 -5.53 -6.78
N THR A 199 -16.64 -4.50 -7.11
CA THR A 199 -15.42 -4.16 -6.35
C THR A 199 -15.74 -3.84 -4.90
N ILE A 200 -16.82 -3.10 -4.61
CA ILE A 200 -17.25 -2.80 -3.23
C ILE A 200 -17.60 -4.08 -2.47
N LYS A 201 -18.36 -5.00 -3.09
CA LYS A 201 -18.71 -6.30 -2.47
C LYS A 201 -17.45 -7.10 -2.15
N VAL A 202 -16.54 -7.24 -3.12
CA VAL A 202 -15.29 -7.98 -2.91
C VAL A 202 -14.42 -7.34 -1.83
N LEU A 203 -14.31 -6.01 -1.77
CA LEU A 203 -13.54 -5.33 -0.73
C LEU A 203 -14.15 -5.51 0.67
N ARG A 204 -15.49 -5.63 0.79
CA ARG A 204 -16.16 -5.97 2.06
C ARG A 204 -15.91 -7.40 2.49
N ASP A 205 -15.77 -8.33 1.56
CA ASP A 205 -15.43 -9.71 1.88
C ASP A 205 -13.96 -9.81 2.29
N VAL A 206 -13.06 -9.15 1.56
CA VAL A 206 -11.63 -9.05 1.90
C VAL A 206 -11.40 -8.41 3.26
N SER A 207 -12.18 -7.38 3.63
CA SER A 207 -12.03 -6.73 4.94
C SER A 207 -12.39 -7.64 6.12
N ARG A 208 -13.08 -8.76 5.87
CA ARG A 208 -13.44 -9.78 6.87
C ARG A 208 -12.50 -10.99 6.83
N ASP A 209 -11.63 -11.10 5.83
CA ASP A 209 -10.72 -12.24 5.62
C ASP A 209 -9.33 -11.96 6.20
N PHE A 210 -9.27 -11.70 7.52
CA PHE A 210 -7.99 -11.52 8.19
C PHE A 210 -7.15 -12.80 8.17
N ASP A 211 -7.78 -13.95 8.36
CA ASP A 211 -7.07 -15.24 8.42
C ASP A 211 -6.42 -15.59 7.07
N GLY A 212 -7.11 -15.31 5.95
CA GLY A 212 -6.54 -15.46 4.61
C GLY A 212 -5.34 -14.54 4.38
N ILE A 213 -5.43 -13.27 4.80
CA ILE A 213 -4.32 -12.30 4.70
C ILE A 213 -3.12 -12.75 5.56
N ASN A 214 -3.36 -13.20 6.78
CA ASN A 214 -2.33 -13.69 7.68
C ASN A 214 -1.66 -14.97 7.14
N ALA A 215 -2.44 -15.89 6.58
CA ALA A 215 -1.90 -17.08 5.92
C ALA A 215 -1.05 -16.72 4.71
N SER A 216 -1.49 -15.75 3.91
CA SER A 216 -0.71 -15.19 2.79
C SER A 216 0.59 -14.55 3.25
N ALA A 217 0.57 -13.78 4.34
CA ALA A 217 1.77 -13.18 4.92
C ALA A 217 2.77 -14.25 5.40
N LYS A 218 2.30 -15.28 6.12
CA LYS A 218 3.14 -16.39 6.56
C LYS A 218 3.76 -17.16 5.40
N LYS A 219 2.99 -17.46 4.36
CA LYS A 219 3.51 -18.09 3.14
C LYS A 219 4.58 -17.23 2.46
N PHE A 220 4.41 -15.90 2.45
CA PHE A 220 5.43 -15.00 1.94
C PHE A 220 6.71 -15.04 2.79
N VAL A 221 6.59 -15.02 4.12
CA VAL A 221 7.73 -15.12 5.04
C VAL A 221 8.48 -16.44 4.86
N GLU A 222 7.76 -17.56 4.78
CA GLU A 222 8.34 -18.88 4.54
C GLU A 222 9.11 -18.92 3.21
N TRP A 223 8.49 -18.44 2.13
CA TRP A 223 9.17 -18.30 0.83
C TRP A 223 10.42 -17.41 0.92
N ALA A 224 10.33 -16.29 1.65
CA ALA A 224 11.41 -15.34 1.77
C ALA A 224 12.60 -15.95 2.53
N ASN A 225 12.35 -16.54 3.70
CA ASN A 225 13.38 -17.19 4.51
C ASN A 225 14.04 -18.36 3.77
N ASN A 226 13.27 -19.23 3.10
CA ASN A 226 13.82 -20.29 2.26
C ASN A 226 14.71 -19.73 1.14
N SER A 227 14.34 -18.60 0.56
CA SER A 227 15.14 -17.96 -0.50
C SER A 227 16.43 -17.32 0.04
N LEU A 228 16.38 -16.72 1.23
CA LEU A 228 17.54 -16.13 1.90
C LEU A 228 18.53 -17.21 2.35
N GLU A 229 18.04 -18.31 2.91
CA GLU A 229 18.86 -19.47 3.30
C GLU A 229 19.57 -20.09 2.09
N ASN A 230 18.87 -20.28 0.98
CA ASN A 230 19.45 -20.78 -0.27
C ASN A 230 20.58 -19.88 -0.82
N LEU A 231 20.49 -18.57 -0.58
CA LEU A 231 21.51 -17.59 -0.96
C LEU A 231 22.56 -17.35 0.13
N LYS A 232 22.46 -18.03 1.28
CA LYS A 232 23.33 -17.87 2.45
C LYS A 232 23.40 -16.43 2.97
N ILE A 233 22.27 -15.72 2.92
CA ILE A 233 22.15 -14.37 3.48
C ILE A 233 21.73 -14.51 4.94
N ASP A 234 22.56 -14.01 5.86
CA ASP A 234 22.33 -14.05 7.31
C ASP A 234 21.29 -13.01 7.76
N VAL A 235 20.05 -13.18 7.29
CA VAL A 235 18.90 -12.35 7.62
C VAL A 235 17.67 -13.25 7.73
N THR A 236 16.90 -13.08 8.79
CA THR A 236 15.64 -13.79 8.99
C THR A 236 14.47 -12.81 8.99
N VAL A 237 13.46 -13.06 8.17
CA VAL A 237 12.20 -12.33 8.16
C VAL A 237 11.33 -12.82 9.30
N GLU A 238 10.80 -11.90 10.10
CA GLU A 238 9.94 -12.18 11.23
C GLU A 238 8.65 -12.89 10.79
N ALA A 239 8.23 -13.92 11.52
CA ALA A 239 7.03 -14.71 11.21
C ALA A 239 5.82 -14.38 12.11
N ALA A 240 5.98 -13.47 13.07
CA ALA A 240 4.96 -13.12 14.04
C ALA A 240 5.06 -11.64 14.43
N LEU A 241 3.92 -11.06 14.83
CA LEU A 241 3.88 -9.73 15.41
C LEU A 241 4.55 -9.75 16.79
N PRO A 242 5.22 -8.65 17.21
CA PRO A 242 5.80 -8.57 18.53
C PRO A 242 4.73 -8.67 19.62
N ASP A 243 5.03 -9.40 20.68
CA ASP A 243 4.13 -9.49 21.84
C ASP A 243 3.97 -8.12 22.49
N LYS A 244 2.71 -7.70 22.66
CA LYS A 244 2.42 -6.48 23.42
C LYS A 244 2.77 -6.74 24.88
N ARG A 245 3.58 -5.84 25.46
CA ARG A 245 3.89 -5.86 26.89
C ARG A 245 2.59 -5.84 27.68
N VAL A 246 2.33 -6.90 28.44
CA VAL A 246 1.22 -6.93 29.39
C VAL A 246 1.58 -6.00 30.54
N CYS A 247 0.89 -4.86 30.66
CA CYS A 247 1.01 -4.00 31.82
C CYS A 247 0.38 -4.72 33.02
N VAL A 248 1.21 -5.29 33.88
CA VAL A 248 0.74 -5.81 35.18
C VAL A 248 0.61 -4.63 36.14
N PRO A 249 -0.60 -4.32 36.66
CA PRO A 249 -0.76 -3.27 37.66
C PRO A 249 0.05 -3.63 38.92
N LYS A 250 0.68 -2.63 39.55
CA LYS A 250 1.46 -2.80 40.79
C LYS A 250 0.61 -3.57 41.83
N ALA A 251 1.16 -4.65 42.37
CA ALA A 251 0.54 -5.38 43.47
C ALA A 251 0.66 -4.54 44.75
N MET A 252 -0.45 -4.42 45.49
CA MET A 252 -0.43 -3.81 46.82
C MET A 252 -0.02 -4.86 47.87
N SER A 253 0.55 -4.40 48.98
CA SER A 253 0.99 -5.28 50.08
C SER A 253 -0.17 -6.17 50.54
N GLY A 254 -0.02 -7.49 50.44
CA GLY A 254 -1.00 -8.49 50.86
C GLY A 254 -1.81 -9.16 49.74
N GLU A 255 -1.74 -8.71 48.49
CA GLU A 255 -2.40 -9.39 47.37
C GLU A 255 -1.64 -10.66 46.95
N ARG A 256 -2.28 -11.83 47.03
CA ARG A 256 -1.86 -13.04 46.30
C ARG A 256 -2.55 -13.07 44.94
N ARG A 257 -1.82 -12.87 43.85
CA ARG A 257 -2.35 -13.07 42.49
C ARG A 257 -1.99 -14.47 42.00
N THR A 258 -2.99 -15.21 41.51
CA THR A 258 -2.78 -16.35 40.61
C THR A 258 -2.39 -15.78 39.25
N HIS A 259 -1.17 -16.09 38.80
CA HIS A 259 -0.64 -15.66 37.51
C HIS A 259 -1.38 -16.35 36.35
N GLU A 260 -2.54 -15.85 35.97
CA GLU A 260 -3.09 -16.08 34.64
C GLU A 260 -3.42 -14.72 34.02
N ALA A 261 -2.36 -14.01 33.63
CA ALA A 261 -2.51 -12.99 32.62
C ALA A 261 -2.71 -13.73 31.29
N VAL A 262 -3.96 -14.09 30.99
CA VAL A 262 -4.35 -14.46 29.63
C VAL A 262 -4.31 -13.17 28.82
N GLY A 263 -3.12 -12.76 28.40
CA GLY A 263 -2.99 -11.77 27.35
C GLY A 263 -3.53 -12.39 26.07
N ASP A 264 -4.49 -11.72 25.43
CA ASP A 264 -4.89 -12.07 24.06
C ASP A 264 -3.62 -12.23 23.21
N ARG A 265 -3.56 -13.27 22.36
CA ARG A 265 -2.41 -13.47 21.46
C ARG A 265 -2.20 -12.15 20.72
N ALA A 266 -0.94 -11.75 20.50
CA ALA A 266 -0.61 -10.47 19.87
C ALA A 266 -1.42 -10.22 18.59
N ILE A 267 -1.74 -11.28 17.84
CA ILE A 267 -2.56 -11.28 16.62
C ILE A 267 -4.05 -10.95 16.83
N ASP A 268 -4.65 -11.35 17.96
CA ASP A 268 -6.06 -11.13 18.24
C ASP A 268 -6.34 -9.65 18.54
N CYS A 269 -5.34 -8.90 19.02
CA CYS A 269 -5.39 -7.44 19.10
C CYS A 269 -5.53 -6.72 17.75
N TYR A 270 -5.30 -7.43 16.63
CA TYR A 270 -5.42 -6.89 15.27
C TYR A 270 -6.68 -7.43 14.56
N ARG A 271 -7.46 -8.30 15.20
CA ARG A 271 -8.77 -8.72 14.71
C ARG A 271 -9.81 -7.69 15.08
N ILE A 272 -10.54 -7.20 14.09
CA ILE A 272 -11.75 -6.40 14.33
C ILE A 272 -12.89 -7.40 14.60
N THR A 273 -13.36 -7.47 15.84
CA THR A 273 -14.61 -8.16 16.16
C THR A 273 -15.77 -7.38 15.57
N VAL A 274 -16.21 -7.77 14.37
CA VAL A 274 -17.40 -7.20 13.76
C VAL A 274 -18.63 -7.76 14.48
N HIS A 275 -19.08 -7.06 15.53
CA HIS A 275 -20.41 -7.31 16.08
C HIS A 275 -21.43 -6.83 15.06
N ASN A 276 -22.06 -7.77 14.34
CA ASN A 276 -23.22 -7.46 13.51
C ASN A 276 -24.32 -6.94 14.44
N TRP A 277 -24.48 -5.63 14.54
CA TRP A 277 -25.65 -5.02 15.18
C TRP A 277 -26.87 -5.35 14.33
N LEU A 278 -27.56 -6.43 14.67
CA LEU A 278 -28.90 -6.72 14.18
C LEU A 278 -29.84 -5.68 14.78
N TRP A 279 -29.95 -4.52 14.15
CA TRP A 279 -31.13 -3.67 14.34
C TRP A 279 -32.33 -4.40 13.75
N LYS A 280 -32.99 -5.21 14.57
CA LYS A 280 -34.37 -5.62 14.30
C LYS A 280 -35.22 -4.34 14.39
N LYS A 281 -35.72 -3.90 13.23
CA LYS A 281 -36.90 -3.02 13.19
C LYS A 281 -38.14 -3.83 13.53
#